data_AF-A0A3N5JSX9-F1
#
_entry.id   AF-A0A3N5JSX9-F1
#
_cell.length_a   1.000
_cell.length_b   1.000
_cell.length_c   1.000
_cell.angle_alpha   90.00
_cell.angle_beta   90.00
_cell.angle_gamma   90.00
#
_symmetry.space_group_name_H-M   'P 1'
#
loop_
_entity.id
_entity.type
_entity.pdbx_description
1 polymer ?
#
loop_
_entity_poly.entity_id
_entity_poly.type
_entity_poly.pdbx_seq_one_letter_code
_entity_poly.pdbx_strand_id
1 'polypeptide(L)'
;MSTKDQNSTAPFKTGLNILTGMVFITVVLVGIKYAINTKNEIKISDLEKNLMEMRSAITTDSIRQFNIQKIIAIIDQYNLTMPRVKKYEIAEEIYTMTKKYPVLNVDLLCATITHESAGTWDPEIISPAGAMGLMQIMPATG
;
A
#
# COMPACT_ATOMS: atom_id res chain seq x y z
N MET A 1 79.83 -47.69 -6.71
CA MET A 1 79.27 -46.40 -6.25
C MET A 1 78.70 -45.69 -7.47
N SER A 2 77.39 -45.72 -7.68
CA SER A 2 76.72 -44.89 -8.70
C SER A 2 75.24 -44.77 -8.36
N THR A 3 74.87 -43.55 -7.99
CA THR A 3 73.54 -43.06 -7.63
C THR A 3 72.64 -42.88 -8.85
N LYS A 4 71.48 -43.52 -8.87
CA LYS A 4 70.32 -43.14 -9.71
C LYS A 4 69.03 -43.40 -8.92
N ASP A 5 68.00 -42.64 -9.25
CA ASP A 5 66.61 -42.73 -8.79
C ASP A 5 66.18 -41.94 -7.54
N GLN A 6 66.27 -40.61 -7.61
CA GLN A 6 65.46 -39.72 -6.74
C GLN A 6 64.58 -38.68 -7.46
N ASN A 7 64.55 -38.61 -8.80
CA ASN A 7 63.90 -37.49 -9.51
C ASN A 7 62.51 -37.75 -10.12
N SER A 8 61.89 -38.92 -9.92
CA SER A 8 60.63 -39.28 -10.63
C SER A 8 59.33 -38.97 -9.85
N THR A 9 59.39 -38.66 -8.55
CA THR A 9 58.19 -38.50 -7.69
C THR A 9 57.77 -37.06 -7.41
N ALA A 10 58.62 -36.09 -7.75
CA ALA A 10 58.36 -34.67 -7.54
C ALA A 10 57.15 -34.12 -8.33
N PRO A 11 57.01 -34.34 -9.66
CA PRO A 11 55.90 -33.75 -10.41
C PRO A 11 54.53 -34.37 -10.02
N PHE A 12 54.53 -35.64 -9.61
CA PHE A 12 53.31 -36.33 -9.18
C PHE A 12 52.79 -35.79 -7.83
N LYS A 13 53.68 -35.55 -6.87
CA LYS A 13 53.31 -34.92 -5.57
C LYS A 13 52.82 -33.49 -5.75
N THR A 14 53.43 -32.72 -6.66
CA THR A 14 52.98 -31.34 -6.95
C THR A 14 51.59 -31.33 -7.58
N GLY A 15 51.30 -32.25 -8.51
CA GLY A 15 49.95 -32.39 -9.10
C GLY A 15 48.88 -32.78 -8.08
N LEU A 16 49.20 -33.68 -7.14
CA LEU A 16 48.26 -34.14 -6.11
C LEU A 16 47.91 -33.01 -5.11
N ASN A 17 48.87 -32.15 -4.77
CA ASN A 17 48.64 -31.01 -3.88
C ASN A 17 47.77 -29.91 -4.54
N ILE A 18 47.90 -29.72 -5.85
CA ILE A 18 47.05 -28.77 -6.59
C ILE A 18 45.59 -29.27 -6.62
N LEU A 19 45.40 -30.58 -6.82
CA LEU A 19 44.07 -31.18 -6.92
C LEU A 19 43.31 -31.13 -5.58
N THR A 20 44.02 -31.42 -4.48
CA THR A 20 43.46 -31.30 -3.11
C THR A 20 43.14 -29.84 -2.76
N GLY A 21 43.96 -28.89 -3.19
CA GLY A 21 43.65 -27.45 -3.08
C GLY A 21 42.38 -27.05 -3.83
N MET A 22 42.17 -27.54 -5.05
CA MET A 22 40.95 -27.26 -5.82
C MET A 22 39.69 -27.81 -5.14
N VAL A 23 39.74 -29.04 -4.62
CA VAL A 23 38.60 -29.65 -3.91
C VAL A 23 38.24 -28.85 -2.65
N PHE A 24 39.23 -28.36 -1.92
CA PHE A 24 38.99 -27.55 -0.74
C PHE A 24 38.28 -26.23 -1.10
N ILE A 25 38.70 -25.58 -2.18
CA ILE A 25 38.08 -24.33 -2.67
C ILE A 25 36.62 -24.57 -3.06
N THR A 26 36.28 -25.67 -3.74
CA THR A 26 34.89 -25.98 -4.11
C THR A 26 34.01 -26.20 -2.88
N VAL A 27 34.49 -26.91 -1.87
CA VAL A 27 33.74 -27.13 -0.62
C VAL A 27 33.46 -25.81 0.10
N VAL A 28 34.45 -24.92 0.18
CA VAL A 28 34.30 -23.59 0.79
C VAL A 28 33.28 -22.75 0.03
N LEU A 29 33.34 -22.73 -1.31
CA LEU A 29 32.40 -21.96 -2.14
C LEU A 29 30.95 -22.48 -2.00
N VAL A 30 30.76 -23.79 -1.93
CA VAL A 30 29.43 -24.40 -1.73
C VAL A 30 28.91 -24.09 -0.32
N GLY A 31 29.76 -24.16 0.71
CA GLY A 31 29.40 -23.82 2.09
C GLY A 31 28.98 -22.36 2.24
N ILE A 32 29.70 -21.43 1.61
CA ILE A 32 29.34 -20.01 1.58
C ILE A 32 28.00 -19.81 0.87
N LYS A 33 27.79 -20.42 -0.30
CA LYS A 33 26.51 -20.35 -1.02
C LYS A 33 25.34 -20.86 -0.19
N TYR A 34 25.50 -22.00 0.48
CA TYR A 34 24.46 -22.58 1.32
C TYR A 34 24.10 -21.68 2.51
N ALA A 35 25.11 -21.15 3.21
CA ALA A 35 24.92 -20.25 4.35
C ALA A 35 24.27 -18.90 3.96
N ILE A 36 24.54 -18.40 2.75
CA ILE A 36 23.89 -17.19 2.22
C ILE A 36 22.45 -17.50 1.80
N ASN A 37 22.19 -18.66 1.18
CA ASN A 37 20.85 -19.02 0.70
C ASN A 37 19.84 -19.14 1.84
N THR A 38 20.20 -19.78 2.95
CA THR A 38 19.31 -19.89 4.13
C THR A 38 18.99 -18.54 4.77
N LYS A 39 19.91 -17.57 4.73
CA LYS A 39 19.67 -16.20 5.22
C LYS A 39 18.80 -15.37 4.28
N ASN A 40 18.79 -15.70 2.99
CA ASN A 40 17.96 -15.02 2.00
C ASN A 40 16.49 -15.43 2.14
N GLU A 41 16.19 -16.70 2.41
CA GLU A 41 14.81 -17.19 2.58
C GLU A 41 14.08 -16.50 3.75
N ILE A 42 14.76 -16.31 4.89
CA ILE A 42 14.19 -15.63 6.06
C ILE A 42 13.90 -14.15 5.75
N LYS A 43 14.79 -13.47 5.00
CA LYS A 43 14.58 -12.07 4.60
C LYS A 43 13.49 -11.92 3.52
N ILE A 44 13.32 -12.92 2.66
CA ILE A 44 12.29 -12.92 1.62
C ILE A 44 10.90 -13.01 2.26
N SER A 45 10.72 -13.84 3.29
CA SER A 45 9.43 -13.94 4.00
C SER A 45 9.03 -12.64 4.71
N ASP A 46 9.99 -11.98 5.36
CA ASP A 46 9.73 -10.68 6.01
C ASP A 46 9.44 -9.57 4.98
N LEU A 47 10.10 -9.59 3.81
CA LEU A 47 9.82 -8.68 2.70
C LEU A 47 8.43 -8.92 2.08
N GLU A 48 8.02 -10.17 1.92
CA GLU A 48 6.68 -10.54 1.43
C GLU A 48 5.57 -10.08 2.37
N LYS A 49 5.78 -10.25 3.69
CA LYS A 49 4.84 -9.76 4.71
C LYS A 49 4.70 -8.24 4.67
N ASN A 50 5.83 -7.52 4.64
CA ASN A 50 5.84 -6.06 4.53
C ASN A 50 5.20 -5.57 3.21
N LEU A 51 5.41 -6.29 2.11
CA LEU A 51 4.77 -5.99 0.81
C LEU A 51 3.26 -6.25 0.82
N MET A 52 2.78 -7.28 1.52
CA MET A 52 1.35 -7.54 1.67
C MET A 52 0.65 -6.45 2.50
N GLU A 53 1.24 -6.05 3.62
CA GLU A 53 0.72 -4.95 4.46
C GLU A 53 0.71 -3.63 3.68
N MET A 54 1.77 -3.36 2.91
CA MET A 54 1.86 -2.19 2.04
C MET A 54 0.83 -2.21 0.90
N ARG A 55 0.58 -3.35 0.25
CA ARG A 55 -0.46 -3.45 -0.79
C ARG A 55 -1.86 -3.21 -0.22
N SER A 56 -2.17 -3.73 0.97
CA SER A 56 -3.46 -3.52 1.63
C SER A 56 -3.68 -2.05 2.02
N ALA A 57 -2.63 -1.37 2.49
CA ALA A 57 -2.66 0.06 2.79
C ALA A 57 -2.82 0.90 1.51
N ILE A 58 -2.09 0.58 0.43
CA ILE A 58 -2.18 1.28 -0.86
C ILE A 58 -3.56 1.14 -1.48
N THR A 59 -4.15 -0.06 -1.47
CA THR A 59 -5.50 -0.25 -2.01
C THR A 59 -6.55 0.49 -1.18
N THR A 60 -6.44 0.49 0.14
CA THR A 60 -7.39 1.19 1.02
C THR A 60 -7.34 2.71 0.82
N ASP A 61 -6.15 3.30 0.77
CA ASP A 61 -5.99 4.73 0.51
C ASP A 61 -6.45 5.12 -0.89
N SER A 62 -6.22 4.26 -1.90
CA SER A 62 -6.70 4.51 -3.26
C SER A 62 -8.23 4.54 -3.35
N ILE A 63 -8.93 3.67 -2.62
CA ILE A 63 -10.40 3.64 -2.58
C ILE A 63 -10.94 4.88 -1.87
N ARG A 64 -10.32 5.27 -0.75
CA ARG A 64 -10.69 6.50 -0.05
C ARG A 64 -10.53 7.71 -0.97
N GLN A 65 -9.34 7.91 -1.53
CA GLN A 65 -9.06 9.05 -2.40
C GLN A 65 -9.95 9.08 -3.65
N PHE A 66 -10.28 7.91 -4.22
CA PHE A 66 -11.23 7.81 -5.31
C PHE A 66 -12.62 8.34 -4.93
N ASN A 67 -13.17 7.92 -3.77
CA ASN A 67 -14.48 8.39 -3.32
C ASN A 67 -14.48 9.88 -2.97
N ILE A 68 -13.43 10.36 -2.31
CA ILE A 68 -13.27 11.79 -2.01
C ILE A 68 -13.27 12.62 -3.30
N GLN A 69 -12.48 12.24 -4.30
CA GLN A 69 -12.45 12.94 -5.58
C GLN A 69 -13.79 12.89 -6.31
N LYS A 70 -14.50 11.74 -6.24
CA LYS A 70 -15.84 11.60 -6.81
C LYS A 70 -16.82 12.58 -6.18
N ILE A 71 -16.85 12.70 -4.85
CA ILE A 71 -17.73 13.62 -4.13
C ILE A 71 -17.39 15.07 -4.48
N ILE A 72 -16.10 15.44 -4.47
CA ILE A 72 -15.66 16.78 -4.88
C ILE A 72 -16.12 17.10 -6.30
N ALA A 73 -15.99 16.15 -7.24
CA ALA A 73 -16.43 16.33 -8.62
C ALA A 73 -17.96 16.53 -8.74
N ILE A 74 -18.76 15.92 -7.85
CA ILE A 74 -20.21 16.18 -7.78
C ILE A 74 -20.46 17.58 -7.25
N ILE A 75 -19.80 17.99 -6.16
CA ILE A 75 -19.92 19.34 -5.59
C ILE A 75 -19.56 20.39 -6.64
N ASP A 76 -18.49 20.17 -7.42
CA ASP A 76 -18.03 21.06 -8.48
C ASP A 76 -19.09 21.30 -9.57
N GLN A 77 -20.01 20.37 -9.82
CA GLN A 77 -21.09 20.57 -10.80
C GLN A 77 -22.05 21.69 -10.38
N TYR A 78 -22.21 21.94 -9.09
CA TYR A 78 -23.14 22.92 -8.53
C TYR A 78 -22.42 24.12 -7.91
N ASN A 79 -21.21 23.93 -7.39
CA ASN A 79 -20.50 24.89 -6.54
C ASN A 79 -19.02 25.02 -6.92
N LEU A 80 -18.77 25.48 -8.15
CA LEU A 80 -17.41 25.69 -8.69
C LEU A 80 -16.55 26.61 -7.80
N THR A 81 -17.14 27.66 -7.24
CA THR A 81 -16.42 28.68 -6.44
C THR A 81 -16.16 28.28 -4.99
N MET A 82 -16.78 27.19 -4.50
CA MET A 82 -16.59 26.75 -3.12
C MET A 82 -15.10 26.40 -2.87
N PRO A 83 -14.50 26.86 -1.75
CA PRO A 83 -13.11 26.57 -1.43
C PRO A 83 -12.82 25.07 -1.38
N ARG A 84 -11.68 24.66 -1.95
CA ARG A 84 -11.29 23.24 -2.01
C ARG A 84 -11.21 22.57 -0.64
N VAL A 85 -10.80 23.32 0.39
CA VAL A 85 -10.75 22.83 1.79
C VAL A 85 -12.16 22.45 2.26
N LYS A 86 -13.16 23.33 2.09
CA LYS A 86 -14.55 23.07 2.46
C LYS A 86 -15.13 21.87 1.69
N LYS A 87 -14.83 21.75 0.39
CA LYS A 87 -15.20 20.57 -0.43
C LYS A 87 -14.63 19.28 0.12
N TYR A 88 -13.36 19.32 0.53
CA TYR A 88 -12.67 18.16 1.10
C TYR A 88 -13.25 17.76 2.46
N GLU A 89 -13.53 18.72 3.34
CA GLU A 89 -14.14 18.48 4.65
C GLU A 89 -15.50 17.78 4.49
N ILE A 90 -16.36 18.29 3.60
CA ILE A 90 -17.66 17.68 3.28
C ILE A 90 -17.47 16.26 2.72
N ALA A 91 -16.55 16.09 1.77
CA ALA A 91 -16.29 14.80 1.16
C ALA A 91 -15.77 13.76 2.17
N GLU A 92 -14.90 14.17 3.08
CA GLU A 92 -14.35 13.30 4.13
C GLU A 92 -15.43 12.87 5.12
N GLU A 93 -16.33 13.78 5.49
CA GLU A 93 -17.46 13.45 6.37
C GLU A 93 -18.41 12.44 5.70
N ILE A 94 -18.79 12.69 4.44
CA ILE A 94 -19.63 11.77 3.65
C ILE A 94 -18.97 10.39 3.54
N TYR A 95 -17.69 10.32 3.19
CA TYR A 95 -16.97 9.06 3.10
C TYR A 95 -16.97 8.34 4.46
N THR A 96 -16.68 9.06 5.54
CA THR A 96 -16.67 8.51 6.90
C THR A 96 -18.05 7.93 7.29
N MET A 97 -19.15 8.62 6.94
CA MET A 97 -20.49 8.12 7.21
C MET A 97 -20.84 6.87 6.41
N THR A 98 -20.43 6.79 5.13
CA THR A 98 -20.64 5.59 4.31
C THR A 98 -19.84 4.38 4.80
N LYS A 99 -18.68 4.63 5.42
CA LYS A 99 -17.90 3.59 6.12
C LYS A 99 -18.58 3.12 7.41
N LYS A 100 -19.22 4.04 8.14
CA LYS A 100 -19.95 3.73 9.38
C LYS A 100 -21.26 2.99 9.12
N TYR A 101 -21.95 3.33 8.04
CA TYR A 101 -23.24 2.76 7.65
C TYR A 101 -23.13 2.09 6.27
N PRO A 102 -22.84 0.77 6.19
CA PRO A 102 -22.53 0.09 4.93
C PRO A 102 -23.68 0.08 3.90
N VAL A 103 -24.91 0.30 4.37
CA VAL A 103 -26.11 0.42 3.52
C VAL A 103 -26.17 1.79 2.81
N LEU A 104 -25.38 2.76 3.26
CA LEU A 104 -25.35 4.12 2.73
C LEU A 104 -24.37 4.19 1.56
N ASN A 105 -24.90 4.39 0.35
CA ASN A 105 -24.09 4.58 -0.85
C ASN A 105 -23.71 6.06 -1.00
N VAL A 106 -22.44 6.34 -1.34
CA VAL A 106 -21.92 7.70 -1.63
C VAL A 106 -22.79 8.44 -2.64
N ASP A 107 -23.20 7.78 -3.72
CA ASP A 107 -23.99 8.39 -4.80
C ASP A 107 -25.38 8.77 -4.33
N LEU A 108 -26.02 7.88 -3.55
CA LEU A 108 -27.33 8.15 -2.98
C LEU A 108 -27.26 9.33 -2.00
N LEU A 109 -26.26 9.33 -1.12
CA LEU A 109 -26.10 10.42 -0.15
C LEU A 109 -25.81 11.75 -0.84
N CYS A 110 -24.96 11.78 -1.87
CA CYS A 110 -24.71 12.98 -2.65
C CYS A 110 -25.94 13.46 -3.40
N ALA A 111 -26.74 12.54 -3.96
CA ALA A 111 -28.00 12.88 -4.63
C ALA A 111 -29.02 13.47 -3.65
N THR A 112 -29.16 12.86 -2.45
CA THR A 112 -30.00 13.38 -1.38
C THR A 112 -29.54 14.76 -0.94
N ILE A 113 -28.26 14.97 -0.63
CA ILE A 113 -27.74 16.28 -0.24
C ILE A 113 -27.99 17.32 -1.33
N THR A 114 -27.75 16.97 -2.59
CA THR A 114 -28.00 17.88 -3.71
C THR A 114 -29.47 18.28 -3.78
N HIS A 115 -30.39 17.32 -3.60
CA HIS A 115 -31.82 17.58 -3.60
C HIS A 115 -32.25 18.44 -2.41
N GLU A 116 -31.89 18.03 -1.18
CA GLU A 116 -32.31 18.68 0.05
C GLU A 116 -31.72 20.10 0.21
N SER A 117 -30.44 20.28 -0.11
CA SER A 117 -29.79 21.60 -0.05
C SER A 117 -30.10 22.49 -1.27
N ALA A 118 -31.00 22.08 -2.17
CA ALA A 118 -31.28 22.75 -3.44
C ALA A 118 -30.03 23.04 -4.29
N GLY A 119 -29.06 22.12 -4.25
CA GLY A 119 -27.78 22.23 -4.97
C GLY A 119 -26.78 23.21 -4.36
N THR A 120 -27.09 23.87 -3.24
CA THR A 120 -26.16 24.84 -2.62
C THR A 120 -24.96 24.17 -1.97
N TRP A 121 -25.11 22.93 -1.49
CA TRP A 121 -24.09 22.22 -0.73
C TRP A 121 -23.49 23.05 0.42
N ASP A 122 -24.28 23.98 0.97
CA ASP A 122 -23.85 24.82 2.09
C ASP A 122 -24.25 24.17 3.42
N PRO A 123 -23.30 23.75 4.28
CA PRO A 123 -23.60 23.12 5.55
C PRO A 123 -24.30 24.06 6.55
N GLU A 124 -24.34 25.36 6.28
CA GLU A 124 -24.99 26.37 7.13
C GLU A 124 -26.39 26.77 6.63
N ILE A 125 -26.89 26.15 5.55
CA ILE A 125 -28.19 26.51 4.98
C ILE A 125 -29.34 26.14 5.92
N ILE A 126 -30.25 27.09 6.12
CA ILE A 126 -31.46 26.93 6.93
C ILE A 126 -32.67 27.20 6.04
N SER A 127 -33.61 26.24 5.97
CA SER A 127 -34.86 26.43 5.23
C SER A 127 -35.84 27.36 5.97
N PRO A 128 -36.86 27.91 5.29
CA PRO A 128 -37.92 28.69 5.93
C PRO A 128 -38.66 27.94 7.04
N ALA A 129 -38.70 26.60 6.96
CA ALA A 129 -39.31 25.75 7.98
C ALA A 129 -38.36 25.43 9.16
N GLY A 130 -37.11 25.91 9.12
CA GLY A 130 -36.11 25.70 10.16
C GLY A 130 -35.31 24.39 10.02
N ALA A 131 -35.37 23.71 8.89
CA ALA A 131 -34.52 22.57 8.60
C ALA A 131 -33.08 23.03 8.32
N MET A 132 -32.07 22.28 8.76
CA MET A 132 -30.68 22.76 8.79
C MET A 132 -29.70 21.81 8.08
N GLY A 133 -28.67 22.41 7.49
CA GLY A 133 -27.50 21.74 6.96
C GLY A 133 -27.71 21.01 5.63
N LEU A 134 -26.72 20.22 5.22
CA LEU A 134 -26.68 19.59 3.89
C LEU A 134 -27.87 18.67 3.60
N MET A 135 -28.39 18.01 4.63
CA MET A 135 -29.53 17.08 4.51
C MET A 135 -30.85 17.68 4.96
N GLN A 136 -30.89 18.98 5.30
CA GLN A 136 -32.09 19.67 5.79
C GLN A 136 -32.82 18.88 6.89
N ILE A 137 -32.10 18.55 7.96
CA ILE A 137 -32.71 17.87 9.11
C ILE A 137 -33.48 18.88 9.95
N MET A 138 -34.73 18.56 10.31
CA MET A 138 -35.56 19.40 11.15
C MET A 138 -35.30 19.12 12.63
N PRO A 139 -34.88 20.13 13.43
CA PRO A 139 -34.54 19.92 14.85
C PRO A 139 -35.71 19.44 15.70
N ALA A 140 -36.93 19.86 15.39
CA ALA A 140 -38.11 19.52 16.16
C ALA A 140 -38.53 18.04 16.03
N THR A 141 -38.02 17.33 15.03
CA THR A 141 -38.34 15.93 14.74
C THR A 141 -37.10 15.03 14.75
N GLY A 142 -35.95 15.57 15.15
CA GLY A 142 -34.65 14.90 15.17
C GLY A 142 -34.31 14.28 16.52
#